data_AF-A0A9N9JID2-F1
#
_entry.id   AF-A0A9N9JID2-F1
#
_cell.length_a   1.000
_cell.length_b   1.000
_cell.length_c   1.000
_cell.angle_alpha   90.00
_cell.angle_beta   90.00
_cell.angle_gamma   90.00
#
_symmetry.space_group_name_H-M   'P 1'
#
loop_
_entity.id
_entity.type
_entity.pdbx_description
1 polymer ?
#
loop_
_entity_poly.entity_id
_entity_poly.type
_entity_poly.pdbx_seq_one_letter_code
_entity_poly.pdbx_strand_id
1 'polypeptide(L)'
;MSQANKNIGGKPPASIWDIHIKKGKEISKGHYQETCNYCSYFKHKGSPQDFEEHLANNCPNVPSNIKQTYLTKVLKRSKNPRAVSIKNIYQTKISEFNESSKLTLERTNEINKACVKAFVICGIS
;
A
#
# COMPACT_ATOMS: atom_id res chain seq x y z
N MET A 1 1.22 -43.20 -9.43
CA MET A 1 2.52 -42.54 -9.20
C MET A 1 2.28 -41.06 -9.02
N SER A 2 2.32 -40.60 -7.78
CA SER A 2 2.01 -39.23 -7.37
C SER A 2 3.15 -38.30 -7.81
N GLN A 3 2.88 -37.38 -8.74
CA GLN A 3 3.86 -36.37 -9.13
C GLN A 3 3.78 -35.21 -8.14
N ALA A 4 4.79 -35.10 -7.28
CA ALA A 4 4.99 -33.98 -6.39
C ALA A 4 5.26 -32.71 -7.20
N ASN A 5 4.39 -31.71 -7.03
CA ASN A 5 4.52 -30.40 -7.64
C ASN A 5 5.65 -29.64 -6.95
N LYS A 6 6.80 -29.52 -7.63
CA LYS A 6 7.96 -28.78 -7.11
C LYS A 6 7.64 -27.28 -7.21
N ASN A 7 7.49 -26.62 -6.06
CA ASN A 7 7.41 -25.16 -5.98
C ASN A 7 8.72 -24.57 -6.51
N ILE A 8 8.73 -24.15 -7.78
CA ILE A 8 9.86 -23.43 -8.38
C ILE A 8 9.86 -22.04 -7.75
N GLY A 9 10.62 -21.89 -6.66
CA GLY A 9 10.96 -20.60 -6.09
C GLY A 9 11.82 -19.83 -7.08
N GLY A 10 11.26 -18.77 -7.67
CA GLY A 10 11.95 -17.85 -8.56
C GLY A 10 11.38 -16.45 -8.40
N LYS A 11 12.21 -15.43 -8.65
CA LYS A 11 11.77 -14.03 -8.73
C LYS A 11 10.57 -13.99 -9.70
N PRO A 12 9.43 -13.38 -9.32
CA PRO A 12 8.30 -13.27 -10.23
C PRO A 12 8.78 -12.66 -11.57
N PRO A 13 8.14 -13.02 -12.69
CA PRO A 13 8.45 -12.43 -13.99
C PRO A 13 8.56 -10.92 -13.83
N ALA A 14 9.64 -10.34 -14.39
CA ALA A 14 10.07 -8.97 -14.12
C ALA A 14 8.90 -7.99 -14.13
N SER A 15 8.94 -7.03 -13.19
CA SER A 15 7.81 -6.13 -12.95
C SER A 15 7.53 -5.29 -14.18
N ILE A 16 6.31 -4.78 -14.33
CA ILE A 16 5.97 -3.83 -15.41
C ILE A 16 6.98 -2.67 -15.48
N TRP A 17 7.50 -2.27 -14.31
CA TRP A 17 8.52 -1.25 -14.14
C TRP A 17 9.87 -1.57 -14.79
N ASP A 18 10.27 -2.84 -14.83
CA ASP A 18 11.60 -3.23 -15.30
C ASP A 18 11.66 -3.34 -16.82
N ILE A 19 10.55 -3.70 -17.47
CA ILE A 19 10.51 -4.05 -18.89
C ILE A 19 9.84 -2.95 -19.73
N HIS A 20 8.70 -2.45 -19.27
CA HIS A 20 7.79 -1.67 -20.13
C HIS A 20 7.83 -0.18 -19.84
N ILE A 21 8.41 0.22 -18.71
CA ILE A 21 8.40 1.60 -18.22
C ILE A 21 9.82 2.11 -18.02
N LYS A 22 10.05 3.35 -18.47
CA LYS A 22 11.28 4.09 -18.24
C LYS A 22 11.17 4.85 -16.93
N LYS A 23 12.11 4.58 -16.03
CA LYS A 23 12.31 5.37 -14.81
C LYS A 23 12.92 6.72 -15.17
N GLY A 24 12.23 7.80 -14.80
CA GLY A 24 12.63 9.18 -14.97
C GLY A 24 13.25 9.79 -13.71
N LYS A 25 13.10 11.11 -13.56
CA LYS A 25 13.66 11.87 -12.45
C LYS A 25 13.00 11.47 -11.12
N GLU A 26 13.78 11.48 -10.05
CA GLU A 26 13.24 11.34 -8.70
C GLU A 26 12.41 12.58 -8.34
N ILE A 27 11.21 12.35 -7.82
CA ILE A 27 10.30 13.42 -7.37
C ILE A 27 10.41 13.57 -5.85
N SER A 28 10.42 12.44 -5.16
CA SER A 28 10.62 12.34 -3.72
C SER A 28 11.26 11.00 -3.41
N LYS A 29 11.77 10.83 -2.18
CA LYS A 29 12.54 9.66 -1.77
C LYS A 29 11.81 8.35 -2.16
N GLY A 30 12.35 7.64 -3.16
CA GLY A 30 11.79 6.37 -3.64
C GLY A 30 10.61 6.47 -4.62
N HIS A 31 10.26 7.67 -5.08
CA HIS A 31 9.24 7.94 -6.09
C HIS A 31 9.85 8.64 -7.30
N TYR A 32 9.51 8.16 -8.49
CA TYR A 32 10.12 8.61 -9.73
C TYR A 32 9.05 8.97 -10.74
N GLN A 33 9.38 9.89 -11.63
CA GLN A 33 8.62 10.08 -12.86
C GLN A 33 8.69 8.82 -13.71
N GLU A 34 7.62 8.51 -14.43
CA GLU A 34 7.56 7.30 -15.24
C GLU A 34 7.03 7.58 -16.64
N THR A 35 7.68 6.98 -17.64
CA THR A 35 7.31 7.11 -19.06
C THR A 35 7.17 5.74 -19.69
N CYS A 36 6.19 5.54 -20.56
CA CYS A 36 6.07 4.30 -21.32
C CYS A 36 7.27 4.09 -22.26
N ASN A 37 7.79 2.87 -22.39
CA ASN A 37 8.90 2.57 -23.33
C ASN A 37 8.45 2.58 -24.80
N TYR A 38 7.16 2.42 -25.08
CA TYR A 38 6.63 2.28 -26.43
C TYR A 38 6.06 3.59 -26.99
N CYS A 39 5.71 4.55 -26.13
CA CYS A 39 5.12 5.82 -26.57
C CYS A 39 5.44 6.94 -25.57
N SER A 40 5.06 8.17 -25.92
CA SER A 40 5.31 9.34 -25.07
C SER A 40 4.32 9.50 -23.91
N TYR A 41 3.61 8.44 -23.51
CA TYR A 41 2.73 8.49 -22.34
C TYR A 41 3.56 8.64 -21.07
N PHE A 42 3.31 9.72 -20.35
CA PHE A 42 4.05 10.15 -19.16
C PHE A 42 3.13 10.27 -17.97
N LYS A 43 3.60 9.85 -16.80
CA LYS A 43 2.99 10.13 -15.51
C LYS A 43 4.04 10.74 -14.58
N HIS A 44 3.62 11.81 -13.91
CA HIS A 44 4.41 12.36 -12.82
C HIS A 44 4.51 11.34 -11.68
N LYS A 45 3.40 10.72 -11.27
CA LYS A 45 3.39 9.62 -10.31
C LYS A 45 2.37 8.58 -10.77
N GLY A 46 2.85 7.51 -11.39
CA GLY A 46 2.04 6.44 -11.94
C GLY A 46 1.94 5.25 -10.99
N SER A 47 0.80 4.59 -11.02
CA SER A 47 0.64 3.26 -10.43
C SER A 47 0.92 2.18 -11.48
N PRO A 48 1.22 0.93 -11.06
CA PRO A 48 1.30 -0.19 -11.99
C PRO A 48 0.00 -0.34 -12.80
N GLN A 49 -1.16 -0.07 -12.19
CA GLN A 49 -2.46 -0.18 -12.86
C GLN A 49 -2.62 0.83 -14.00
N ASP A 50 -2.22 2.09 -13.80
CA ASP A 50 -2.27 3.12 -14.84
C ASP A 50 -1.52 2.68 -16.10
N PHE A 51 -0.35 2.07 -15.91
CA PHE A 51 0.48 1.60 -17.00
C PHE A 51 -0.02 0.30 -17.62
N GLU A 52 -0.57 -0.62 -16.83
CA GLU A 52 -1.23 -1.83 -17.35
C GLU A 52 -2.43 -1.49 -18.26
N GLU A 53 -3.26 -0.53 -17.84
CA GLU A 53 -4.41 -0.06 -18.62
C GLU A 53 -3.99 0.67 -19.88
N HIS A 54 -2.95 1.51 -19.78
CA HIS A 54 -2.34 2.16 -20.93
C HIS A 54 -1.81 1.14 -21.95
N LEU A 55 -1.03 0.13 -21.51
CA LEU A 55 -0.50 -0.91 -22.39
C LEU A 55 -1.60 -1.78 -23.02
N ALA A 56 -2.70 -2.03 -22.30
CA ALA A 56 -3.81 -2.82 -22.82
C ALA A 56 -4.66 -2.07 -23.87
N ASN A 57 -4.96 -0.80 -23.62
CA ASN A 57 -6.01 -0.09 -24.36
C ASN A 57 -5.48 1.06 -25.22
N ASN A 58 -4.54 1.86 -24.70
CA ASN A 58 -4.26 3.19 -25.21
C ASN A 58 -2.88 3.33 -25.88
N CYS A 59 -1.98 2.36 -25.70
CA CYS A 59 -0.63 2.44 -26.23
C CYS A 59 -0.63 2.16 -27.75
N PRO A 60 -0.13 3.09 -28.59
CA PRO A 60 -0.14 2.92 -30.04
C PRO A 60 0.92 1.94 -30.55
N ASN A 61 2.11 1.92 -29.95
CA ASN A 61 3.26 1.16 -30.48
C ASN A 61 3.64 -0.07 -29.64
N VAL A 62 2.74 -0.53 -28.76
CA VAL A 62 2.99 -1.73 -27.96
C VAL A 62 2.90 -2.98 -28.84
N PRO A 63 3.83 -3.95 -28.70
CA PRO A 63 3.73 -5.23 -29.39
C PRO A 63 2.44 -5.98 -29.05
N SER A 64 1.82 -6.65 -30.04
CA SER A 64 0.52 -7.30 -29.88
C SER A 64 0.49 -8.36 -28.78
N ASN A 65 1.59 -9.12 -28.60
CA ASN A 65 1.72 -10.13 -27.55
C ASN A 65 1.67 -9.49 -26.13
N ILE A 66 2.33 -8.34 -25.96
CA ILE A 66 2.33 -7.59 -24.70
C ILE A 66 0.95 -7.00 -24.44
N LYS A 67 0.34 -6.37 -25.47
CA LYS A 67 -1.01 -5.83 -25.40
C LYS A 67 -2.03 -6.88 -24.96
N GLN A 68 -2.00 -8.07 -25.57
CA GLN A 68 -2.91 -9.16 -25.25
C GLN A 68 -2.71 -9.72 -23.83
N THR A 69 -1.46 -9.78 -23.37
CA THR A 69 -1.13 -10.19 -22.00
C THR A 69 -1.74 -9.24 -20.98
N TYR A 70 -1.56 -7.94 -21.15
CA TYR A 70 -2.11 -6.93 -20.25
C TYR A 70 -3.62 -6.79 -20.37
N LEU A 71 -4.19 -6.93 -21.57
CA LEU A 71 -5.65 -6.97 -21.76
C LEU A 71 -6.27 -8.12 -20.98
N THR A 72 -5.68 -9.33 -21.06
CA THR A 72 -6.14 -10.49 -20.27
C THR A 72 -6.05 -10.22 -18.77
N LYS A 73 -4.98 -9.56 -18.32
CA LYS A 73 -4.77 -9.20 -16.90
C LYS A 73 -5.83 -8.20 -16.41
N VAL A 74 -6.11 -7.16 -17.18
CA VAL A 74 -7.13 -6.14 -16.88
C VAL A 74 -8.53 -6.77 -16.84
N LEU A 75 -8.86 -7.64 -17.81
CA LEU A 75 -10.14 -8.35 -17.84
C LEU A 75 -10.33 -9.28 -16.63
N LYS A 76 -9.29 -10.04 -16.23
CA LYS A 76 -9.33 -10.88 -15.03
C LYS A 76 -9.58 -10.06 -13.77
N ARG A 77 -9.00 -8.86 -13.67
CA ARG A 77 -9.22 -7.93 -12.53
C ARG A 77 -10.66 -7.42 -12.50
N SER A 78 -11.22 -7.05 -13.65
CA SER A 78 -12.62 -6.59 -13.76
C SER A 78 -13.62 -7.68 -13.37
N LYS A 79 -13.37 -8.94 -13.75
CA LYS A 79 -14.25 -10.08 -13.42
C LYS A 79 -14.18 -10.52 -11.95
N ASN A 80 -13.14 -10.16 -11.21
CA ASN A 80 -13.00 -10.51 -9.80
C ASN A 80 -12.66 -9.28 -8.93
N PRO A 81 -13.65 -8.40 -8.69
CA PRO A 81 -13.44 -7.17 -7.92
C PRO A 81 -13.02 -7.43 -6.45
N ARG A 82 -13.26 -8.64 -5.92
CA ARG A 82 -12.91 -9.02 -4.53
C ARG A 82 -11.41 -9.17 -4.28
N ALA A 83 -10.58 -9.25 -5.33
CA ALA A 83 -9.12 -9.38 -5.17
C ALA A 83 -8.41 -8.03 -4.95
N VAL A 84 -9.09 -6.89 -5.11
CA VAL A 84 -8.47 -5.55 -5.09
C VAL A 84 -8.30 -4.97 -3.67
N SER A 85 -8.81 -5.61 -2.62
CA SER A 85 -8.70 -5.07 -1.26
C SER A 85 -8.59 -6.10 -0.12
N ILE A 86 -7.85 -7.19 -0.29
CA ILE A 86 -7.39 -7.98 0.88
C ILE A 86 -6.14 -7.31 1.47
N LYS A 87 -6.24 -6.05 1.88
CA LYS A 87 -5.25 -5.43 2.76
C LYS A 87 -5.79 -5.07 4.14
N ASN A 88 -7.10 -5.21 4.38
CA ASN A 88 -7.73 -4.66 5.59
C ASN A 88 -8.72 -5.60 6.29
N ILE A 89 -8.67 -6.92 6.06
CA ILE A 89 -9.52 -7.84 6.83
C ILE A 89 -8.91 -8.14 8.22
N TYR A 90 -7.58 -8.12 8.32
CA TYR A 90 -6.85 -8.41 9.56
C TYR A 90 -6.29 -7.16 10.27
N GLN A 91 -6.54 -5.95 9.73
CA GLN A 91 -6.05 -4.73 10.36
C GLN A 91 -7.07 -4.26 11.41
N THR A 92 -6.80 -4.59 12.68
CA THR A 92 -7.53 -4.05 13.84
C THR A 92 -7.38 -2.53 13.89
N LYS A 93 -8.47 -1.82 14.18
CA LYS A 93 -8.42 -0.35 14.32
C LYS A 93 -7.74 0.00 15.64
N ILE A 94 -6.92 1.06 15.66
CA ILE A 94 -6.25 1.50 16.91
C ILE A 94 -7.25 1.84 18.02
N SER A 95 -8.46 2.27 17.65
CA SER A 95 -9.58 2.52 18.57
C SER A 95 -10.01 1.29 19.37
N GLU A 96 -9.74 0.08 18.86
CA GLU A 96 -10.10 -1.19 19.50
C GLU A 96 -9.19 -1.52 20.69
N PHE A 97 -8.02 -0.89 20.77
CA PHE A 97 -7.07 -1.00 21.89
C PHE A 97 -7.06 0.24 22.78
N ASN A 98 -7.87 1.25 22.48
CA ASN A 98 -7.90 2.47 23.25
C ASN A 98 -8.78 2.30 24.48
N GLU A 99 -8.18 2.02 25.63
CA GLU A 99 -8.86 2.20 26.90
C GLU A 99 -9.26 3.68 27.06
N SER A 100 -10.51 3.90 27.49
CA SER A 100 -11.08 5.24 27.65
C SER A 100 -10.15 6.16 28.44
N SER A 101 -9.79 7.32 27.88
CA SER A 101 -8.98 8.34 28.56
C SER A 101 -9.70 9.03 29.72
N LYS A 102 -10.97 8.67 29.99
CA LYS A 102 -11.73 9.19 31.12
C LYS A 102 -11.31 8.48 32.40
N LEU A 103 -10.62 9.22 33.27
CA LEU A 103 -10.35 8.77 34.63
C LEU A 103 -11.66 8.65 35.42
N THR A 104 -11.78 7.59 36.23
CA THR A 104 -12.87 7.47 37.19
C THR A 104 -12.72 8.53 38.29
N LEU A 105 -13.83 8.90 38.93
CA LEU A 105 -13.81 9.86 40.04
C LEU A 105 -12.86 9.43 41.17
N GLU A 106 -12.79 8.13 41.43
CA GLU A 106 -11.88 7.53 42.41
C GLU A 106 -10.41 7.81 42.06
N ARG A 107 -10.00 7.55 40.81
CA ARG A 107 -8.63 7.82 40.35
C ARG A 107 -8.28 9.30 40.37
N THR A 108 -9.22 10.16 39.99
CA THR A 108 -9.05 11.61 40.09
C THR A 108 -8.82 12.05 41.55
N ASN A 109 -9.57 11.49 42.50
CA ASN A 109 -9.41 11.79 43.91
C ASN A 109 -8.08 11.28 44.49
N GLU A 110 -7.62 10.10 44.06
CA GLU A 110 -6.29 9.58 44.43
C GLU A 110 -5.16 10.50 43.95
N ILE A 111 -5.23 10.93 42.68
CA ILE A 111 -4.25 11.85 42.09
C ILE A 111 -4.25 13.18 42.85
N ASN A 112 -5.41 13.79 43.07
CA ASN A 112 -5.52 15.04 43.80
C ASN A 112 -4.97 14.92 45.23
N LYS A 113 -5.27 13.82 45.93
CA LYS A 113 -4.74 13.56 47.27
C LYS A 113 -3.23 13.40 47.27
N ALA A 114 -2.65 12.74 46.27
CA ALA A 114 -1.21 12.60 46.12
C ALA A 114 -0.55 13.96 45.84
N CYS A 115 -1.12 14.77 44.96
CA CYS A 115 -0.64 16.12 44.67
C CYS A 115 -0.66 16.98 45.94
N VAL A 116 -1.79 17.06 46.66
CA VAL A 116 -1.89 17.86 47.90
C VAL A 116 -0.85 17.43 48.92
N LYS A 117 -0.65 16.13 49.13
CA LYS A 117 0.40 15.62 50.03
C LYS A 117 1.80 16.07 49.58
N ALA A 118 2.10 16.01 48.29
CA ALA A 118 3.38 16.44 47.75
C ALA A 118 3.61 17.95 47.96
N PHE A 119 2.60 18.80 47.69
CA PHE A 119 2.69 20.24 47.93
C PHE A 119 2.98 20.56 49.40
N VAL A 120 2.28 19.88 50.32
CA VAL A 120 2.48 20.05 51.77
C VAL A 120 3.88 19.58 52.21
N ILE A 121 4.34 18.42 51.73
CA ILE A 121 5.67 17.88 52.08
C ILE A 121 6.79 18.76 51.50
N CYS A 122 6.61 19.30 50.29
CA CYS A 122 7.59 20.16 49.64
C CYS A 122 7.54 21.62 50.12
N GLY A 123 6.59 22.01 50.98
CA GLY A 123 6.46 23.37 51.48
C GLY A 123 6.11 24.40 50.39
N ILE A 124 5.49 23.95 49.31
CA ILE A 124 5.05 24.81 48.20
C ILE A 124 3.62 25.24 48.52
N SER A 125 3.48 26.50 48.93
CA SER A 125 2.20 27.16 49.27
C SER A 125 1.91 28.30 48.32
#